data_AF-A0A917MQI0-F1
#
_entry.id   AF-A0A917MQI0-F1
#
_cell.length_a   1.000
_cell.length_b   1.000
_cell.length_c   1.000
_cell.angle_alpha   90.00
_cell.angle_beta   90.00
_cell.angle_gamma   90.00
#
_symmetry.space_group_name_H-M   'P 1'
#
loop_
_entity.id
_entity.type
_entity.pdbx_description
1 polymer ?
#
loop_
_entity_poly.entity_id
_entity_poly.type
_entity_poly.pdbx_seq_one_letter_code
_entity_poly.pdbx_strand_id
1 'polypeptide(L)' 'MAELARRGESGGGNYYRTQPIRLSRLFAQAVIASTYQGSTTYREAYRLRGTRQHATFENLAAELGVT' A
#
# COMPACT_ATOMS: atom_id res chain seq x y z
N MET A 1 5.75 -28.53 39.23
CA MET A 1 6.98 -28.58 38.40
C MET A 1 6.62 -28.21 36.98
N ALA A 2 7.03 -27.01 36.58
CA ALA A 2 7.10 -26.48 35.20
C ALA A 2 5.81 -26.44 34.35
N GLU A 3 4.92 -25.50 34.68
CA GLU A 3 4.36 -24.61 33.65
C GLU A 3 5.54 -23.95 32.92
N LEU A 4 5.78 -24.27 31.64
CA LEU A 4 6.63 -23.55 30.66
C LEU A 4 6.92 -24.39 29.40
N ALA A 5 5.92 -25.11 28.86
CA ALA A 5 6.09 -25.77 27.55
C ALA A 5 5.65 -24.81 26.42
N ARG A 6 6.51 -23.82 26.16
CA ARG A 6 6.73 -23.14 24.88
C ARG A 6 5.52 -22.46 24.23
N ARG A 7 5.28 -21.21 24.64
CA ARG A 7 4.82 -20.13 23.72
C ARG A 7 5.91 -19.84 22.68
N GLY A 8 6.22 -20.82 21.84
CA GLY A 8 7.44 -20.84 21.03
C GLY A 8 7.24 -21.32 19.60
N GLU A 9 6.03 -21.19 19.05
CA GLU A 9 5.79 -21.35 17.61
C GLU A 9 5.47 -19.99 16.95
N SER A 10 6.06 -18.90 17.44
CA SER A 10 6.05 -17.61 16.76
C SER A 10 7.10 -17.61 15.64
N GLY A 11 6.93 -18.49 14.65
CA GLY A 11 7.69 -18.43 13.41
C GLY A 11 7.37 -17.12 12.69
N GLY A 12 8.32 -16.18 12.68
CA GLY A 12 8.13 -14.90 12.00
C GLY A 12 7.76 -15.09 10.52
N GLY A 13 6.85 -14.26 10.01
CA GLY A 13 6.52 -14.25 8.58
C GLY A 13 7.73 -13.85 7.72
N ASN A 14 7.74 -14.24 6.45
CA ASN A 14 8.81 -13.85 5.53
C ASN A 14 8.70 -12.34 5.21
N TYR A 15 9.59 -11.54 5.82
CA TYR A 15 9.69 -10.09 5.64
C TYR A 15 9.67 -9.67 4.17
N TYR A 16 10.43 -10.36 3.33
CA TYR A 16 10.58 -10.01 1.91
C TYR A 16 9.36 -10.40 1.07
N ARG A 17 8.45 -11.24 1.59
CA ARG A 17 7.15 -11.52 0.94
C ARG A 17 6.08 -10.49 1.32
N THR A 18 6.05 -10.06 2.57
CA THR A 18 4.98 -9.17 3.08
C THR A 18 5.26 -7.70 2.82
N GLN A 19 6.53 -7.28 2.89
CA GLN A 19 6.90 -5.88 2.72
C GLN A 19 6.57 -5.30 1.35
N PRO A 20 6.84 -5.97 0.20
CA PRO A 20 6.50 -5.41 -1.10
C PRO A 20 5.01 -5.10 -1.26
N ILE A 21 4.14 -5.97 -0.73
CA ILE A 21 2.67 -5.77 -0.77
C ILE A 21 2.29 -4.52 0.04
N ARG A 22 2.82 -4.41 1.27
CA ARG A 22 2.56 -3.25 2.13
C ARG A 22 3.09 -1.96 1.54
N LEU A 23 4.30 -1.97 1.00
CA LEU A 23 4.92 -0.83 0.33
C LEU A 23 4.15 -0.42 -0.92
N SER A 24 3.65 -1.37 -1.71
CA SER A 24 2.82 -1.06 -2.89
C SER A 24 1.55 -0.30 -2.50
N ARG A 25 0.86 -0.73 -1.43
CA ARG A 25 -0.32 -0.03 -0.91
C ARG A 25 0.01 1.38 -0.41
N LEU A 26 1.10 1.52 0.37
CA LEU A 26 1.54 2.83 0.88
C LEU A 26 1.97 3.77 -0.25
N PHE A 27 2.67 3.25 -1.25
CA PHE A 27 3.07 4.01 -2.43
C PHE A 27 1.85 4.53 -3.20
N ALA A 28 0.83 3.69 -3.40
CA ALA A 28 -0.41 4.12 -4.03
C ALA A 28 -1.09 5.25 -3.25
N GLN A 29 -1.19 5.14 -1.93
CA GLN A 29 -1.75 6.19 -1.08
C GLN A 29 -0.98 7.52 -1.18
N ALA A 30 0.36 7.45 -1.14
CA ALA A 30 1.21 8.63 -1.23
C ALA A 30 1.10 9.33 -2.61
N VAL A 31 1.07 8.57 -3.70
CA VAL A 31 0.89 9.13 -5.05
C VAL A 31 -0.47 9.80 -5.19
N ILE A 32 -1.54 9.17 -4.67
CA ILE A 32 -2.90 9.74 -4.69
C ILE A 32 -2.96 11.03 -3.90
N ALA A 33 -2.47 11.04 -2.65
CA ALA A 33 -2.45 12.23 -1.81
C ALA A 33 -1.67 13.38 -2.46
N SER A 34 -0.48 13.10 -3.02
CA SER A 34 0.32 14.09 -3.76
C SER A 34 -0.41 14.62 -5.02
N THR A 35 -1.23 13.78 -5.65
CA THR A 35 -2.04 14.19 -6.81
C THR A 35 -3.14 15.16 -6.41
N TYR A 36 -3.86 14.88 -5.32
CA TYR A 36 -4.88 15.78 -4.79
C TYR A 36 -4.31 17.09 -4.23
N GLN A 37 -3.09 17.06 -3.69
CA GLN A 37 -2.37 18.27 -3.28
C GLN A 37 -1.81 19.10 -4.45
N GLY A 38 -1.80 18.54 -5.67
CA GLY A 38 -1.33 19.22 -6.88
C GLY A 38 0.20 19.18 -7.08
N SER A 39 0.95 18.52 -6.19
CA SER A 39 2.40 18.30 -6.33
C SER A 39 2.75 17.22 -7.37
N THR A 40 1.80 16.34 -7.69
CA THR A 40 1.94 15.38 -8.79
C THR A 40 0.79 15.55 -9.76
N THR A 41 1.08 15.66 -11.06
CA THR A 41 0.01 15.76 -12.05
C THR A 41 -0.70 14.41 -12.22
N TYR A 42 -2.00 14.39 -12.55
CA TYR A 42 -2.71 13.14 -12.88
C TYR A 42 -1.99 12.30 -13.94
N ARG A 43 -1.41 12.97 -14.96
CA ARG A 43 -0.63 12.31 -16.01
C ARG A 43 0.58 11.56 -15.46
N GLU A 44 1.26 12.12 -14.47
CA GLU A 44 2.39 11.47 -13.80
C GLU A 44 1.93 10.38 -12.84
N ALA A 45 0.88 10.64 -12.06
CA ALA A 45 0.28 9.67 -11.16
C ALA A 45 -0.14 8.38 -11.91
N TYR A 46 -0.72 8.53 -13.10
CA TYR A 46 -1.07 7.43 -14.00
C TYR A 46 0.14 6.61 -14.43
N ARG A 47 1.26 7.27 -14.74
CA ARG A 47 2.51 6.58 -15.09
C ARG A 47 3.10 5.83 -13.89
N LEU A 48 3.10 6.46 -12.71
CA LEU A 48 3.62 5.88 -11.47
C LEU A 48 2.82 4.66 -11.00
N ARG A 49 1.48 4.71 -11.12
CA ARG A 49 0.58 3.61 -10.76
C ARG A 49 0.52 2.55 -11.88
N GLY A 50 0.76 2.94 -13.13
CA GLY A 50 0.49 2.08 -14.28
C GLY A 50 -1.00 2.00 -14.65
N THR A 51 -1.81 3.00 -14.27
CA THR A 51 -3.20 3.15 -14.72
C THR A 51 -3.29 4.11 -15.88
N ARG A 52 -4.19 3.86 -16.84
CA ARG A 52 -4.42 4.78 -17.97
C ARG A 52 -5.69 5.61 -17.85
N GLN A 53 -6.62 5.21 -16.98
CA GLN A 53 -7.95 5.80 -16.88
C GLN A 53 -8.13 6.53 -15.54
N HIS A 54 -8.70 7.74 -15.60
CA HIS A 54 -8.98 8.54 -14.41
C HIS A 54 -9.93 7.83 -13.44
N ALA A 55 -11.02 7.22 -13.95
CA ALA A 55 -11.96 6.49 -13.11
C ALA A 55 -11.30 5.35 -12.30
N THR A 56 -10.31 4.65 -12.88
CA THR A 56 -9.56 3.61 -12.14
C THR A 56 -8.70 4.19 -11.02
N PHE A 57 -8.19 5.41 -11.21
CA PHE A 57 -7.43 6.12 -10.20
C PHE A 57 -8.33 6.59 -9.05
N GLU A 58 -9.47 7.20 -9.35
CA GLU A 58 -10.44 7.64 -8.34
C GLU A 58 -11.06 6.46 -7.57
N ASN A 59 -11.40 5.36 -8.24
CA ASN A 59 -11.90 4.16 -7.56
C ASN A 59 -10.86 3.59 -6.59
N LEU A 60 -9.58 3.60 -6.98
CA LEU A 60 -8.51 3.16 -6.11
C LEU A 60 -8.33 4.10 -4.92
N ALA A 61 -8.47 5.41 -5.11
CA ALA A 61 -8.44 6.39 -4.03
C ALA A 61 -9.55 6.12 -3.00
N ALA A 62 -10.77 5.86 -3.48
CA ALA A 62 -11.89 5.45 -2.64
C ALA A 62 -11.63 4.12 -1.89
N GLU A 63 -11.12 3.09 -2.58
CA GLU A 63 -10.76 1.81 -1.93
C GLU A 63 -9.66 1.96 -0.88
N LEU A 64 -8.72 2.88 -1.09
CA LEU A 64 -7.61 3.14 -0.18
C LEU A 64 -7.92 4.16 0.91
N GLY A 65 -9.11 4.77 0.88
CA GLY A 65 -9.58 5.77 1.84
C GLY A 65 -8.80 7.09 1.76
N VAL A 66 -8.31 7.46 0.57
CA VAL A 66 -7.64 8.74 0.32
C VAL A 66 -8.61 9.62 -0.45
N THR A 67 -9.02 10.74 0.13
CA THR A 67 -10.02 11.69 -0.42
C THR A 67 -9.50 13.10 -0.35
#